data_AF-A0A840HSG6-F1
#
_entry.id   AF-A0A840HSG6-F1
#
_cell.length_a   1.000
_cell.length_b   1.000
_cell.length_c   1.000
_cell.angle_alpha   90.00
_cell.angle_beta   90.00
_cell.angle_gamma   90.00
#
_symmetry.space_group_name_H-M   'P 1'
#
loop_
_entity.id
_entity.type
_entity.pdbx_description
1 polymer ?
#
loop_
_entity_poly.entity_id
_entity_poly.type
_entity_poly.pdbx_seq_one_letter_code
_entity_poly.pdbx_strand_id
1 'polypeptide(L)'
;MPEIPERIVMILLLRYVCFFGIGIIAYRIWSGKRSWAQQVPILGLLLFTCFKLDGVDLSLIAVALIALFFALLKGWLQFLCLRPLLWLGTISYSLYLVHQHIGFVIMLKADAMGLAPGCGFGLAIAVALTLALMINRLVEQPANRLIRRWWKQRSLRRADLAPAA
;
A
#
# COMPACT_ATOMS: atom_id res chain seq x y z
N MET A 1 -28.62 5.07 -8.45
CA MET A 1 -28.55 3.94 -7.49
C MET A 1 -29.22 4.43 -6.23
N PRO A 2 -30.13 3.66 -5.59
CA PRO A 2 -30.86 4.12 -4.41
C PRO A 2 -29.85 4.53 -3.34
N GLU A 3 -30.21 5.57 -2.60
CA GLU A 3 -29.44 6.34 -1.60
C GLU A 3 -28.71 5.44 -0.58
N ILE A 4 -27.62 4.78 -0.98
CA ILE A 4 -26.70 4.16 -0.01
C ILE A 4 -26.06 5.34 0.72
N PRO A 5 -26.22 5.45 2.05
CA PRO A 5 -25.61 6.52 2.82
C PRO A 5 -24.12 6.62 2.48
N GLU A 6 -23.62 7.81 2.12
CA GLU A 6 -22.23 8.00 1.67
C GLU A 6 -21.20 7.42 2.65
N ARG A 7 -21.53 7.43 3.95
CA ARG A 7 -20.71 6.82 5.00
C ARG A 7 -20.49 5.33 4.76
N ILE A 8 -21.52 4.60 4.32
CA ILE A 8 -21.42 3.17 4.01
C ILE A 8 -20.55 2.98 2.76
N VAL A 9 -20.75 3.79 1.72
CA VAL A 9 -19.92 3.73 0.50
C VAL A 9 -18.44 3.97 0.80
N MET A 10 -18.14 4.92 1.70
CA MET A 10 -16.77 5.25 2.11
C MET A 10 -16.16 4.18 3.00
N ILE A 11 -16.89 3.68 4.02
CA ILE A 11 -16.38 2.68 4.96
C ILE A 11 -16.11 1.34 4.27
N LEU A 12 -17.02 0.90 3.40
CA LEU A 12 -16.86 -0.35 2.65
C LEU A 12 -16.05 -0.14 1.37
N LEU A 13 -15.56 1.08 1.09
CA LEU A 13 -14.80 1.43 -0.10
C LEU A 13 -15.50 0.97 -1.39
N LEU A 14 -16.83 1.03 -1.45
CA LEU A 14 -17.64 0.51 -2.57
C LEU A 14 -17.20 1.11 -3.90
N ARG A 15 -16.82 2.39 -3.90
CA ARG A 15 -16.31 3.12 -5.07
C ARG A 15 -14.96 2.59 -5.57
N TYR A 16 -14.20 1.88 -4.75
CA TYR A 16 -12.87 1.37 -5.08
C TYR A 16 -12.82 -0.15 -5.24
N VAL A 17 -13.98 -0.81 -5.23
CA VAL A 17 -14.10 -2.28 -5.35
C VAL A 17 -13.45 -2.80 -6.63
N CYS A 18 -13.53 -2.06 -7.73
CA CYS A 18 -12.87 -2.42 -9.00
C CYS A 18 -11.35 -2.57 -8.81
N PHE A 19 -10.70 -1.60 -8.16
CA PHE A 19 -9.26 -1.63 -7.89
C PHE A 19 -8.88 -2.73 -6.89
N PHE A 20 -9.72 -2.96 -5.88
CA PHE A 20 -9.52 -4.05 -4.94
C PHE A 20 -9.62 -5.43 -5.61
N GLY A 21 -10.59 -5.60 -6.51
CA GLY A 21 -10.76 -6.80 -7.32
C GLY A 21 -9.55 -7.11 -8.19
N ILE A 22 -8.97 -6.10 -8.84
CA ILE A 22 -7.72 -6.23 -9.61
C ILE A 22 -6.59 -6.76 -8.71
N GLY A 23 -6.45 -6.22 -7.49
CA GLY A 23 -5.47 -6.69 -6.51
C GLY A 23 -5.68 -8.15 -6.09
N ILE A 24 -6.93 -8.58 -5.85
CA ILE A 24 -7.25 -9.98 -5.51
C ILE A 24 -6.88 -10.91 -6.66
N ILE A 25 -7.18 -10.53 -7.90
CA ILE A 25 -6.86 -11.33 -9.09
C ILE A 25 -5.34 -11.48 -9.22
N ALA A 26 -4.60 -10.38 -9.12
CA ALA A 26 -3.14 -10.40 -9.14
C ALA A 26 -2.57 -11.32 -8.03
N TYR A 27 -3.11 -11.24 -6.81
CA TYR A 27 -2.71 -12.12 -5.71
C TYR A 27 -3.02 -13.61 -5.96
N ARG A 28 -4.18 -13.94 -6.55
CA ARG A 28 -4.55 -15.32 -6.91
C ARG A 28 -3.62 -15.92 -7.95
N ILE A 29 -3.17 -15.10 -8.90
CA ILE A 29 -2.21 -15.50 -9.92
C ILE A 29 -0.82 -15.69 -9.28
N TRP A 30 -0.39 -14.73 -8.46
CA TRP A 30 0.89 -14.80 -7.74
C TRP A 30 0.99 -16.02 -6.82
N SER A 31 -0.09 -16.36 -6.12
CA SER A 31 -0.16 -17.53 -5.22
C SER A 31 -0.27 -18.87 -5.95
N GLY A 32 -0.22 -18.90 -7.28
CA GLY A 32 -0.26 -20.11 -8.10
C GLY A 32 -1.64 -20.79 -8.17
N LYS A 33 -2.68 -20.19 -7.57
CA LYS A 33 -4.03 -20.78 -7.50
C LYS A 33 -4.80 -20.67 -8.81
N ARG A 34 -4.44 -19.73 -9.69
CA ARG A 34 -5.13 -19.46 -10.97
C ARG A 34 -4.14 -18.95 -12.03
N SER A 35 -4.45 -19.21 -13.31
CA SER A 35 -3.71 -18.70 -14.46
C SER A 35 -4.35 -17.42 -15.02
N TRP A 36 -3.56 -16.61 -15.73
CA TRP A 36 -4.01 -15.36 -16.37
C TRP A 36 -5.23 -15.58 -17.28
N ALA A 37 -5.21 -16.62 -18.11
CA ALA A 37 -6.28 -16.93 -19.06
C ALA A 37 -7.64 -17.11 -18.36
N GLN A 38 -7.65 -17.70 -17.16
CA GLN A 38 -8.89 -17.91 -16.40
C GLN A 38 -9.42 -16.62 -15.74
N GLN A 39 -8.60 -15.56 -15.67
CA GLN A 39 -8.97 -14.31 -15.00
C GLN A 39 -9.32 -13.18 -15.99
N VAL A 40 -8.99 -13.31 -17.27
CA VAL A 40 -9.36 -12.35 -18.33
C VAL A 40 -10.86 -11.99 -18.34
N PRO A 41 -11.81 -12.94 -18.29
CA PRO A 41 -13.24 -12.58 -18.31
C PRO A 41 -13.66 -11.78 -17.06
N ILE A 42 -13.04 -12.05 -15.91
CA ILE A 42 -13.33 -11.34 -14.66
C ILE A 42 -12.74 -9.93 -14.71
N LEU A 43 -11.51 -9.78 -15.23
CA LEU A 43 -10.90 -8.46 -15.45
C LEU A 43 -11.71 -7.62 -16.44
N GLY A 44 -12.20 -8.23 -17.53
CA GLY A 44 -13.07 -7.57 -18.50
C GLY A 44 -14.37 -7.08 -17.87
N LEU A 45 -15.00 -7.90 -17.02
CA LEU A 45 -16.20 -7.52 -16.30
C LEU A 45 -15.91 -6.36 -15.31
N LEU A 46 -14.82 -6.43 -14.55
CA LEU A 46 -14.42 -5.36 -13.62
C LEU A 46 -14.15 -4.04 -14.34
N LEU A 47 -13.46 -4.08 -15.48
CA LEU A 47 -13.22 -2.89 -16.30
C LEU A 47 -14.50 -2.33 -16.88
N PHE A 48 -15.41 -3.18 -17.35
CA PHE A 48 -16.71 -2.75 -17.86
C PHE A 48 -17.55 -2.09 -16.76
N THR A 49 -17.59 -2.67 -15.57
CA THR A 49 -18.27 -2.08 -14.40
C THR A 49 -17.63 -0.75 -14.02
N CYS A 50 -16.30 -0.68 -13.94
CA CYS A 50 -15.59 0.57 -13.62
C CYS A 50 -15.88 1.67 -14.65
N PHE A 51 -15.83 1.35 -15.94
CA PHE A 51 -16.15 2.28 -17.01
C PHE A 51 -17.58 2.82 -16.90
N LYS A 52 -18.55 1.96 -16.55
CA LYS A 52 -19.96 2.35 -16.42
C LYS A 52 -20.25 3.17 -15.16
N LEU A 53 -19.53 2.94 -14.06
CA LEU A 53 -19.81 3.58 -12.77
C LEU A 53 -18.99 4.84 -12.52
N ASP A 54 -17.72 4.80 -12.90
CA ASP A 54 -16.72 5.79 -12.50
C ASP A 54 -16.18 6.61 -13.68
N GLY A 55 -16.54 6.26 -14.91
CA GLY A 55 -16.15 6.96 -16.12
C GLY A 55 -14.78 6.56 -16.68
N VAL A 56 -14.34 7.31 -17.69
CA VAL A 56 -13.16 6.98 -18.50
C VAL A 56 -11.87 7.06 -17.68
N ASP A 57 -11.70 8.10 -16.87
CA ASP A 57 -10.46 8.38 -16.15
C ASP A 57 -10.10 7.25 -15.16
N LEU A 58 -11.06 6.81 -14.35
CA LEU A 58 -10.84 5.71 -13.42
C LEU A 58 -10.62 4.37 -14.13
N SER A 59 -11.28 4.16 -15.27
CA SER A 59 -11.06 2.97 -16.09
C SER A 59 -9.65 2.92 -16.70
N LEU A 60 -9.10 4.07 -17.10
CA LEU A 60 -7.72 4.17 -17.59
C LEU A 60 -6.72 3.82 -16.49
N ILE A 61 -6.95 4.31 -15.26
CA ILE A 61 -6.15 3.95 -14.09
C ILE A 61 -6.25 2.44 -13.81
N ALA A 62 -7.44 1.86 -13.92
CA ALA A 62 -7.63 0.42 -13.73
C ALA A 62 -6.84 -0.40 -14.76
N VAL A 63 -6.87 -0.01 -16.04
CA VAL A 63 -6.06 -0.64 -17.11
C VAL A 63 -4.57 -0.50 -16.81
N ALA A 64 -4.12 0.69 -16.42
CA ALA A 64 -2.72 0.94 -16.06
C ALA A 64 -2.28 0.05 -14.88
N LEU A 65 -3.12 -0.11 -13.85
CA LEU A 65 -2.86 -0.99 -12.72
C LEU A 65 -2.80 -2.47 -13.12
N ILE A 66 -3.69 -2.93 -14.01
CA ILE A 66 -3.64 -4.29 -14.55
C ILE A 66 -2.32 -4.53 -15.30
N ALA A 67 -1.92 -3.59 -16.17
CA ALA A 67 -0.66 -3.67 -16.89
C ALA A 67 0.55 -3.67 -15.94
N LEU A 68 0.53 -2.84 -14.91
CA LEU A 68 1.55 -2.78 -13.87
C LEU A 68 1.68 -4.11 -13.13
N PHE A 69 0.57 -4.68 -12.65
CA PHE A 69 0.58 -5.98 -11.97
C PHE A 69 0.99 -7.12 -12.90
N PHE A 70 0.61 -7.07 -14.18
CA PHE A 70 1.07 -8.02 -15.17
C PHE A 70 2.58 -7.99 -15.33
N ALA A 71 3.15 -6.80 -15.52
CA ALA A 71 4.59 -6.62 -15.64
C ALA A 71 5.34 -7.01 -14.35
N LEU A 72 4.75 -6.73 -13.17
CA LEU A 72 5.28 -7.14 -11.87
C LEU A 72 5.34 -8.66 -11.74
N LEU A 73 4.26 -9.37 -12.09
CA LEU A 73 4.17 -10.83 -12.01
C LEU A 73 5.03 -11.54 -13.06
N LYS A 74 5.30 -10.88 -14.20
CA LYS A 74 6.27 -11.36 -15.20
C LYS A 74 7.72 -11.09 -14.82
N GLY A 75 7.98 -10.34 -13.75
CA GLY A 75 9.34 -9.98 -13.31
C GLY A 75 9.99 -8.88 -14.15
N TRP A 76 9.25 -8.19 -15.01
CA TRP A 76 9.78 -7.08 -15.83
C TRP A 76 10.19 -5.87 -14.98
N LEU A 77 9.64 -5.77 -13.77
CA LEU A 77 9.91 -4.71 -12.80
C LEU A 77 11.06 -5.04 -11.83
N GLN A 78 11.89 -6.05 -12.13
CA GLN A 78 13.04 -6.40 -11.28
C GLN A 78 14.05 -5.25 -11.10
N PHE A 79 14.11 -4.30 -12.04
CA PHE A 79 14.94 -3.10 -11.92
C PHE A 79 14.52 -2.18 -10.76
N LEU A 80 13.29 -2.31 -10.22
CA LEU A 80 12.88 -1.59 -9.00
C LEU A 80 13.38 -2.27 -7.72
N CYS A 81 13.88 -3.51 -7.79
CA CYS A 81 14.40 -4.23 -6.62
C CYS A 81 15.83 -3.80 -6.25
N LEU A 82 16.18 -2.54 -6.48
CA LEU A 82 17.46 -1.97 -6.06
C LEU A 82 17.47 -1.79 -4.54
N ARG A 83 18.61 -2.12 -3.91
CA ARG A 83 18.82 -1.98 -2.45
C ARG A 83 18.35 -0.64 -1.86
N PRO A 84 18.67 0.55 -2.43
CA PRO A 84 18.19 1.81 -1.89
C PRO A 84 16.66 1.95 -1.96
N LEU A 85 16.02 1.47 -3.04
CA LEU A 85 14.58 1.57 -3.20
C LEU A 85 13.83 0.63 -2.25
N LEU A 86 14.35 -0.58 -2.06
CA LEU A 86 13.84 -1.54 -1.07
C LEU A 86 14.01 -1.02 0.37
N TRP A 87 15.15 -0.36 0.66
CA TRP A 87 15.38 0.30 1.95
C TRP A 87 14.39 1.44 2.18
N LEU A 88 14.17 2.30 1.19
CA LEU A 88 13.19 3.38 1.26
C LEU A 88 11.77 2.82 1.45
N GLY A 89 11.44 1.73 0.74
CA GLY A 89 10.19 1.00 0.91
C GLY A 89 9.99 0.47 2.34
N THR A 90 11.07 0.06 3.01
CA THR A 90 11.03 -0.45 4.38
C THR A 90 10.66 0.63 5.40
N ILE A 91 11.10 1.87 5.19
CA ILE A 91 10.79 3.01 6.07
C ILE A 91 9.63 3.87 5.55
N SER A 92 9.02 3.50 4.42
CA SER A 92 8.04 4.31 3.70
C SER A 92 6.84 4.70 4.56
N TYR A 93 6.35 3.77 5.38
CA TYR A 93 5.22 4.02 6.27
C TYR A 93 5.58 5.05 7.36
N SER A 94 6.71 4.88 8.06
CA SER A 94 7.18 5.85 9.05
C SER A 94 7.44 7.22 8.41
N LEU A 95 8.04 7.22 7.22
CA LEU A 95 8.34 8.43 6.47
C LEU A 95 7.06 9.17 6.06
N TYR A 96 6.05 8.43 5.59
CA TYR A 96 4.73 8.98 5.27
C TYR A 96 4.13 9.71 6.47
N LEU A 97 4.19 9.13 7.68
CA LEU A 97 3.65 9.74 8.89
C LEU A 97 4.30 11.07 9.26
N VAL A 98 5.62 11.21 9.04
CA VAL A 98 6.39 12.37 9.55
C VAL A 98 6.66 13.43 8.49
N HIS A 99 6.85 13.07 7.22
CA HIS A 99 7.36 14.00 6.20
C HIS A 99 6.43 15.20 5.94
N GLN A 100 5.11 15.02 6.02
CA GLN A 100 4.16 16.09 5.72
C GLN A 100 4.04 17.08 6.89
N HIS A 101 3.54 16.64 8.05
CA HIS A 101 3.28 17.54 9.17
C HIS A 101 4.58 18.07 9.81
N ILE A 102 5.54 17.19 10.10
CA ILE A 102 6.80 17.58 10.74
C ILE A 102 7.68 18.34 9.75
N GLY A 103 7.74 17.88 8.49
CA GLY A 103 8.49 18.58 7.44
C GLY A 103 8.01 20.01 7.24
N PHE A 104 6.69 20.24 7.21
CA PHE A 104 6.13 21.59 7.09
C PHE A 104 6.50 22.48 8.28
N VAL A 105 6.40 21.98 9.51
CA VAL A 105 6.80 22.74 10.72
C VAL A 105 8.28 23.11 10.68
N ILE A 106 9.14 22.22 10.20
CA ILE A 106 10.58 22.48 10.07
C ILE A 106 10.83 23.57 9.03
N MET A 107 10.18 23.48 7.87
CA MET A 107 10.32 24.50 6.83
C MET A 107 9.86 25.87 7.31
N LEU A 108 8.73 25.95 8.01
CA LEU A 108 8.22 27.20 8.58
C LEU A 108 9.19 27.79 9.62
N LYS A 109 9.76 26.96 10.49
CA LYS A 109 10.76 27.41 11.46
C LYS A 109 12.06 27.84 10.79
N ALA A 110 12.48 27.14 9.74
CA ALA A 110 13.68 27.51 9.00
C ALA A 110 13.52 28.86 8.31
N ASP A 111 12.37 29.10 7.69
CA ASP A 111 12.01 30.39 7.07
C ASP A 111 11.96 31.52 8.10
N ALA A 112 11.36 31.28 9.28
CA ALA A 112 11.35 32.24 10.37
C ALA A 112 12.76 32.59 10.91
N MET A 113 13.74 31.71 10.71
CA MET A 113 15.15 31.95 11.04
C MET A 113 15.92 32.62 9.90
N GLY A 114 15.26 32.98 8.80
CA GLY A 114 15.87 33.59 7.62
C GLY A 114 16.71 32.64 6.78
N LEU A 115 16.54 31.32 6.95
CA LEU A 115 17.26 30.34 6.12
C LEU A 115 16.73 30.35 4.69
N ALA A 116 17.62 30.15 3.73
CA ALA A 116 17.23 29.97 2.34
C ALA A 116 16.28 28.75 2.19
N PRO A 117 15.28 28.80 1.30
CA PRO A 117 14.29 27.73 1.14
C PRO A 117 14.91 26.34 0.90
N GLY A 118 16.01 26.27 0.14
CA GLY A 118 16.72 25.01 -0.10
C GLY A 118 17.33 24.40 1.16
N CYS A 119 17.84 25.23 2.08
CA CYS A 119 18.37 24.78 3.36
C CYS A 119 17.25 24.28 4.28
N GLY A 120 16.11 24.98 4.32
CA GLY A 120 14.93 24.53 5.06
C GLY A 120 14.38 23.21 4.56
N PHE A 121 14.33 23.01 3.24
CA PHE A 121 13.93 21.75 2.62
C PHE A 121 14.91 20.61 2.94
N GLY A 122 16.22 20.85 2.82
CA GLY A 122 17.25 19.87 3.18
C GLY A 122 17.15 19.45 4.64
N LEU A 123 16.91 20.40 5.55
CA LEU A 123 16.71 20.15 6.97
C LEU A 123 15.44 19.32 7.22
N ALA A 124 14.33 19.66 6.56
CA ALA A 124 13.07 18.92 6.67
C ALA A 124 13.22 17.47 6.23
N ILE A 125 13.88 17.20 5.10
CA ILE A 125 14.18 15.84 4.65
C ILE A 125 15.07 15.10 5.65
N ALA A 126 16.16 15.73 6.11
CA ALA A 126 17.10 15.10 7.02
C ALA A 126 16.42 14.68 8.32
N VAL A 127 15.59 15.55 8.90
CA VAL A 127 14.82 15.24 10.11
C VAL A 127 13.75 14.19 9.84
N ALA A 128 13.00 14.30 8.74
CA ALA A 128 11.97 13.32 8.40
C ALA A 128 12.55 11.91 8.21
N LEU A 129 13.67 11.77 7.50
CA LEU A 129 14.37 10.48 7.33
C LEU A 129 14.89 9.93 8.66
N THR A 130 15.46 10.79 9.50
CA THR A 130 15.98 10.39 10.81
C THR A 130 14.86 9.89 11.72
N LEU A 131 13.77 10.64 11.82
CA LEU A 131 12.59 10.24 12.59
C LEU A 131 11.94 8.97 12.02
N ALA A 132 11.82 8.87 10.70
CA ALA A 132 11.29 7.67 10.05
C ALA A 132 12.11 6.43 10.41
N LEU A 133 13.44 6.53 10.39
CA LEU A 133 14.33 5.43 10.78
C LEU A 133 14.18 5.05 12.25
N MET A 134 14.05 6.03 13.14
CA MET A 134 13.84 5.79 14.57
C MET A 134 12.50 5.10 14.82
N ILE A 135 11.41 5.60 14.24
CA ILE A 135 10.07 5.01 14.39
C ILE A 135 10.05 3.59 13.82
N ASN A 136 10.60 3.38 12.63
CA ASN A 136 10.65 2.06 12.00
C ASN A 136 11.37 1.03 12.88
N ARG A 137 12.54 1.38 13.42
CA ARG A 137 13.36 0.46 14.20
C ARG A 137 12.87 0.26 15.63
N LEU A 138 12.40 1.32 16.29
CA LEU A 138 12.04 1.30 17.71
C LEU A 138 10.59 0.93 17.96
N VAL A 139 9.70 1.13 16.99
CA VAL A 139 8.26 0.90 17.16
C VAL A 139 7.76 -0.15 16.16
N GLU A 140 7.91 0.09 14.86
CA GLU A 140 7.25 -0.75 13.85
C GLU A 140 7.81 -2.17 13.80
N GLN A 141 9.13 -2.33 13.73
CA GLN A 141 9.77 -3.64 13.73
C GLN A 141 9.49 -4.46 15.00
N PRO A 142 9.64 -3.92 16.23
CA PRO A 142 9.32 -4.69 17.43
C PRO A 142 7.83 -5.00 17.55
N ALA A 143 6.93 -4.06 17.22
CA ALA A 143 5.49 -4.32 17.22
C ALA A 143 5.12 -5.42 16.22
N ASN A 144 5.64 -5.37 14.99
CA ASN A 144 5.41 -6.41 13.99
C ASN A 144 5.93 -7.77 14.44
N ARG A 145 7.09 -7.83 15.11
CA ARG A 145 7.63 -9.08 15.67
C ARG A 145 6.74 -9.62 16.78
N LEU A 146 6.24 -8.76 17.68
CA LEU A 146 5.35 -9.15 18.77
C LEU A 146 4.02 -9.69 18.24
N ILE A 147 3.38 -8.97 17.31
CA ILE A 147 2.12 -9.37 16.68
C ILE A 147 2.30 -10.72 15.97
N ARG A 148 3.35 -10.89 15.15
CA ARG A 148 3.61 -12.15 14.45
C ARG A 148 3.82 -13.32 15.42
N ARG A 149 4.53 -13.11 16.52
CA ARG A 149 4.72 -14.13 17.57
C ARG A 149 3.39 -14.51 18.21
N TRP A 150 2.57 -13.53 18.57
CA TRP A 150 1.25 -13.77 19.17
C TRP A 150 0.32 -14.56 18.24
N TRP A 151 0.24 -14.18 16.96
CA TRP A 151 -0.55 -14.91 15.96
C TRP A 151 -0.08 -16.36 15.78
N LYS A 152 1.25 -16.60 15.69
CA LYS A 152 1.82 -17.94 15.56
C LYS A 152 1.52 -18.83 16.77
N GLN A 153 1.60 -18.28 17.99
CA GLN A 153 1.26 -19.03 19.20
C GLN A 153 -0.24 -19.38 19.24
N ARG A 154 -1.10 -18.46 18.81
CA ARG A 154 -2.55 -18.70 18.75
C ARG A 154 -2.92 -19.74 17.70
N SER A 155 -2.29 -19.74 16.53
CA SER A 155 -2.55 -20.75 15.49
C SER A 155 -2.10 -22.14 15.92
N LEU A 156 -0.97 -22.26 16.62
CA LEU A 156 -0.49 -23.54 17.15
C LEU A 156 -1.44 -24.09 18.22
N ARG A 157 -1.82 -23.27 19.22
CA ARG A 157 -2.83 -23.66 20.23
C ARG A 157 -4.17 -24.09 19.62
N ARG A 158 -4.58 -23.49 18.50
CA ARG A 158 -5.83 -23.84 17.82
C ARG A 158 -5.71 -25.15 17.03
N ALA A 159 -4.50 -25.50 16.56
CA ALA A 159 -4.21 -26.79 15.95
C ALA A 159 -4.13 -27.91 17.01
N ASP A 160 -3.56 -27.62 18.19
CA ASP A 160 -3.47 -28.58 19.31
C ASP A 160 -4.85 -28.90 19.92
N LEU A 161 -5.82 -27.99 19.80
CA LEU A 161 -7.21 -28.15 20.25
C LEU A 161 -8.14 -28.76 19.19
N ALA A 162 -7.66 -29.01 17.97
CA ALA A 162 -8.43 -29.74 16.96
C ALA A 162 -8.35 -31.23 17.31
N PRO A 163 -9.46 -31.90 17.67
CA PRO A 163 -9.42 -33.33 17.97
C PRO A 163 -8.91 -34.08 16.74
N ALA A 164 -8.01 -35.04 16.97
CA ALA A 164 -7.54 -35.97 15.94
C ALA A 164 -8.78 -36.71 15.39
N ALA A 165 -9.18 -36.35 14.17
CA ALA A 165 -10.22 -37.01 13.42
C ALA A 165 -9.68 -38.31 12.81
#